data_AF-A0A7J8WZS5-F1
#
_entry.id   AF-A0A7J8WZS5-F1
#
_cell.length_a   1.000
_cell.length_b   1.000
_cell.length_c   1.000
_cell.angle_alpha   90.00
_cell.angle_beta   90.00
_cell.angle_gamma   90.00
#
_symmetry.space_group_name_H-M   'P 1'
#
loop_
_entity.id
_entity.type
_entity.pdbx_description
1 polymer ?
#
loop_
_entity_poly.entity_id
_entity_poly.type
_entity_poly.pdbx_seq_one_letter_code
_entity_poly.pdbx_strand_id
1 'polypeptide(L)'
;MEGETSWNSHCIDDMSKDIGEFDSFSELSDEGNKEMIVSVDSILPDDLLERILAYLPIASIFRAGSVCRRWHEIVSSKRFLWNFSHVLSQKPWYFMFTSSDEPVGYAYDPILRKWYSIELPCIQTPNWFIASSCGLVCFMDNDSRSELHVCNPITKICKKLQEPPGMKFSDYSALSLLVSRTSHNYTISIVKSKQVPGNFLQWDLSIHIYDSETMMWATSLTEVLTGWRGGDESVICDGVLYFLIYSTGVGTPENRHSLVAYNLSSRSSPLIRSLIPVPGPLTCGRLMNLKGKLVMVGGIGKPDRPDIIKGIGIWVLNGRNWVEVGRMPHKFFQGFGELDDVFASSGTDNLVYIQSYGAPALLVFDMNQKLWKWSLKCPVSKKFPLQLFTGFCFEPRLEIAP
;
A
#
# COMPACT_ATOMS: atom_id res chain seq x y z
N MET A 1 36.02 -23.88 44.48
CA MET A 1 36.46 -24.32 43.13
C MET A 1 35.90 -23.29 42.17
N GLU A 2 36.37 -22.05 42.24
CA GLU A 2 37.62 -21.54 41.65
C GLU A 2 37.70 -21.77 40.14
N GLY A 3 37.80 -20.64 39.42
CA GLY A 3 38.00 -20.57 37.99
C GLY A 3 37.69 -19.18 37.41
N GLU A 4 38.09 -18.10 38.09
CA GLU A 4 38.25 -16.78 37.46
C GLU A 4 39.53 -16.74 36.62
N THR A 5 39.55 -15.93 35.57
CA THR A 5 40.68 -15.07 35.09
C THR A 5 40.26 -14.50 33.73
N SER A 6 39.94 -13.21 33.58
CA SER A 6 40.75 -11.99 33.70
C SER A 6 41.66 -11.74 32.49
N TRP A 7 41.43 -10.59 31.89
CA TRP A 7 42.12 -9.95 30.77
C TRP A 7 43.54 -9.47 31.11
N ASN A 8 44.28 -9.10 30.03
CA ASN A 8 45.56 -8.34 29.94
C ASN A 8 46.80 -9.24 29.72
N SER A 9 47.78 -8.93 28.85
CA SER A 9 48.12 -7.71 28.09
C SER A 9 49.29 -7.96 27.09
N HIS A 10 49.51 -6.95 26.22
CA HIS A 10 50.79 -6.50 25.61
C HIS A 10 51.22 -6.97 24.20
N CYS A 11 51.16 -6.00 23.28
CA CYS A 11 52.08 -5.63 22.20
C CYS A 11 53.58 -5.95 22.50
N ILE A 12 54.49 -6.26 21.56
CA ILE A 12 54.89 -5.57 20.31
C ILE A 12 55.91 -6.46 19.53
N ASP A 13 55.99 -6.22 18.21
CA ASP A 13 57.06 -6.45 17.21
C ASP A 13 57.37 -7.81 16.53
N ASP A 14 56.97 -7.83 15.24
CA ASP A 14 57.82 -7.79 14.03
C ASP A 14 58.43 -9.11 13.48
N MET A 15 57.89 -9.59 12.35
CA MET A 15 58.58 -9.70 11.06
C MET A 15 57.87 -10.65 10.06
N SER A 16 57.55 -10.07 8.90
CA SER A 16 57.68 -10.65 7.55
C SER A 16 56.64 -11.60 6.92
N LYS A 17 56.19 -11.16 5.72
CA LYS A 17 55.83 -11.91 4.49
C LYS A 17 54.56 -12.77 4.47
N ASP A 18 53.51 -12.25 3.81
CA ASP A 18 53.23 -12.57 2.39
C ASP A 18 51.98 -11.81 1.92
N ILE A 19 52.19 -10.79 1.09
CA ILE A 19 51.15 -10.16 0.27
C ILE A 19 51.31 -10.82 -1.11
N GLY A 20 50.34 -11.64 -1.50
CA GLY A 20 50.28 -12.20 -2.84
C GLY A 20 49.99 -11.09 -3.85
N GLU A 21 51.03 -10.63 -4.54
CA GLU A 21 50.94 -9.83 -5.75
C GLU A 21 50.24 -10.64 -6.84
N PHE A 22 49.19 -10.06 -7.43
CA PHE A 22 48.64 -10.52 -8.69
C PHE A 22 49.62 -10.18 -9.80
N ASP A 23 50.17 -11.22 -10.43
CA ASP A 23 51.15 -11.11 -11.49
C ASP A 23 50.66 -10.22 -12.63
N SER A 24 51.55 -9.30 -13.00
CA SER A 24 51.45 -8.40 -14.13
C SER A 24 51.67 -9.18 -15.42
N PHE A 25 50.70 -9.11 -16.34
CA PHE A 25 50.81 -9.72 -17.66
C PHE A 25 51.94 -9.06 -18.45
N SER A 26 52.98 -9.83 -18.74
CA SER A 26 54.09 -9.43 -19.62
C SER A 26 53.60 -9.25 -21.06
N GLU A 27 53.96 -8.11 -21.64
CA GLU A 27 53.88 -7.83 -23.07
C GLU A 27 54.63 -8.90 -23.88
N LEU A 28 53.91 -9.59 -24.76
CA LEU A 28 54.49 -10.23 -25.94
C LEU A 28 53.76 -9.67 -27.16
N SER A 29 54.54 -8.96 -27.95
CA SER A 29 54.20 -8.45 -29.26
C SER A 29 53.81 -9.59 -30.21
N ASP A 30 52.57 -9.55 -30.71
CA ASP A 30 52.24 -10.13 -32.01
C ASP A 30 51.30 -9.17 -32.75
N GLU A 31 51.75 -8.71 -33.91
CA GLU A 31 51.00 -7.82 -34.80
C GLU A 31 49.81 -8.57 -35.39
N GLY A 32 48.64 -7.93 -35.40
CA GLY A 32 47.56 -8.32 -36.32
C GLY A 32 46.33 -9.00 -35.70
N ASN A 33 45.79 -8.45 -34.62
CA ASN A 33 44.34 -8.23 -34.45
C ASN A 33 44.12 -7.52 -33.12
N LYS A 34 44.12 -6.18 -33.15
CA LYS A 34 43.38 -5.42 -32.14
C LYS A 34 41.90 -5.75 -32.35
N GLU A 35 41.42 -6.83 -31.73
CA GLU A 35 40.02 -6.87 -31.33
C GLU A 35 39.84 -5.68 -30.40
N MET A 36 39.48 -4.55 -31.00
CA MET A 36 38.98 -3.40 -30.27
C MET A 36 37.80 -3.97 -29.50
N ILE A 37 37.97 -4.21 -28.20
CA ILE A 37 36.87 -4.50 -27.29
C ILE A 37 36.09 -3.18 -27.23
N VAL A 38 35.31 -2.93 -28.28
CA VAL A 38 34.40 -1.81 -28.34
C VAL A 38 33.38 -2.14 -27.26
N SER A 39 33.46 -1.45 -26.13
CA SER A 39 32.49 -1.64 -25.06
C SER A 39 31.09 -1.50 -25.68
N VAL A 40 30.20 -2.46 -25.46
CA VAL A 40 28.82 -2.43 -25.96
C VAL A 40 28.15 -1.12 -25.58
N ASP A 41 28.53 -0.53 -24.45
CA ASP A 41 28.11 0.81 -24.05
C ASP A 41 28.48 1.87 -25.10
N SER A 42 29.67 1.87 -25.67
CA SER A 42 30.06 2.84 -26.70
C SER A 42 29.35 2.67 -28.05
N ILE A 43 28.71 1.51 -28.31
CA ILE A 43 28.05 1.21 -29.58
C ILE A 43 26.55 1.51 -29.52
N LEU A 44 25.91 1.22 -28.38
CA LEU A 44 24.47 1.30 -28.27
C LEU A 44 24.02 2.78 -28.17
N PRO A 45 23.21 3.31 -29.08
CA PRO A 45 22.63 4.65 -28.97
C PRO A 45 21.80 4.85 -27.69
N ASP A 46 21.74 6.08 -27.18
CA ASP A 46 21.03 6.40 -25.93
C ASP A 46 19.54 6.06 -25.97
N ASP A 47 18.88 6.23 -27.11
CA ASP A 47 17.46 5.91 -27.28
C ASP A 47 17.18 4.40 -27.20
N LEU A 48 18.08 3.57 -27.73
CA LEU A 48 18.00 2.13 -27.60
C LEU A 48 18.31 1.68 -26.17
N LEU A 49 19.33 2.26 -25.54
CA LEU A 49 19.67 1.97 -24.16
C LEU A 49 18.52 2.36 -23.21
N GLU A 50 17.94 3.54 -23.39
CA GLU A 50 16.76 4.03 -22.66
C GLU A 50 15.61 3.03 -22.77
N ARG A 51 15.31 2.57 -24.00
CA ARG A 51 14.26 1.59 -24.25
C ARG A 51 14.55 0.27 -23.56
N ILE A 52 15.77 -0.25 -23.63
CA ILE A 52 16.17 -1.51 -22.96
C ILE A 52 15.99 -1.39 -21.45
N LEU A 53 16.52 -0.31 -20.85
CA LEU A 53 16.43 -0.07 -19.41
C LEU A 53 14.97 0.10 -18.95
N ALA A 54 14.09 0.64 -19.80
CA ALA A 54 12.67 0.81 -19.48
C ALA A 54 11.90 -0.52 -19.37
N TYR A 55 12.42 -1.63 -19.92
CA TYR A 55 11.86 -2.97 -19.74
C TYR A 55 12.35 -3.69 -18.47
N LEU A 56 13.23 -3.07 -17.69
CA LEU A 56 13.70 -3.66 -16.46
C LEU A 56 12.69 -3.48 -15.31
N PRO A 57 12.57 -4.45 -14.39
CA PRO A 57 11.88 -4.23 -13.11
C PRO A 57 12.47 -3.03 -12.36
N ILE A 58 11.67 -2.33 -11.57
CA ILE A 58 12.07 -1.10 -10.86
C ILE A 58 13.35 -1.29 -10.03
N ALA A 59 13.46 -2.40 -9.28
CA ALA A 59 14.66 -2.70 -8.51
C ALA A 59 15.93 -2.90 -9.37
N SER A 60 15.77 -3.26 -10.64
CA SER A 60 16.87 -3.39 -11.60
C SER A 60 17.23 -2.05 -12.26
N ILE A 61 16.28 -1.13 -12.42
CA ILE A 61 16.53 0.24 -12.90
C ILE A 61 17.47 0.99 -11.94
N PHE A 62 17.22 0.89 -10.63
CA PHE A 62 18.12 1.49 -9.64
C PHE A 62 19.54 0.92 -9.71
N ARG A 63 19.66 -0.41 -9.87
CA ARG A 63 20.96 -1.08 -10.03
C ARG A 63 21.66 -0.67 -11.33
N ALA A 64 20.92 -0.52 -12.42
CA ALA A 64 21.44 -0.02 -13.69
C ALA A 64 22.02 1.39 -13.55
N GLY A 65 21.36 2.27 -12.78
CA GLY A 65 21.86 3.61 -12.47
C GLY A 65 23.15 3.63 -11.63
N SER A 66 23.60 2.50 -11.08
CA SER A 66 24.86 2.38 -10.35
C SER A 66 26.01 1.81 -11.19
N VAL A 67 25.75 1.42 -12.45
CA VAL A 67 26.76 0.78 -13.33
C VAL A 67 27.77 1.81 -13.83
N CYS A 68 27.30 2.90 -14.42
CA CYS A 68 28.14 3.98 -14.92
C CYS A 68 27.39 5.31 -14.97
N ARG A 69 28.12 6.43 -15.13
CA ARG A 69 27.54 7.78 -15.19
C ARG A 69 26.50 7.92 -16.31
N ARG A 70 26.76 7.34 -17.49
CA ARG A 70 25.85 7.42 -18.63
C ARG A 70 24.51 6.75 -18.34
N TRP A 71 24.52 5.55 -17.78
CA TRP A 71 23.29 4.84 -17.43
C TRP A 71 22.53 5.57 -16.31
N HIS A 72 23.25 6.12 -15.33
CA HIS A 72 22.68 6.96 -14.29
C HIS A 72 21.92 8.18 -14.85
N GLU A 73 22.55 8.90 -15.80
CA GLU A 73 21.95 10.06 -16.47
C GLU A 73 20.69 9.65 -17.25
N ILE A 74 20.70 8.51 -17.93
CA ILE A 74 19.54 7.98 -18.66
C ILE A 74 18.38 7.66 -17.72
N VAL A 75 18.59 6.81 -16.69
CA VAL A 75 17.50 6.36 -15.81
C VAL A 75 16.92 7.47 -14.93
N SER A 76 17.70 8.53 -14.70
CA SER A 76 17.27 9.72 -13.95
C SER A 76 16.62 10.78 -14.84
N SER A 77 16.65 10.62 -16.17
CA SER A 77 16.11 11.61 -17.10
C SER A 77 14.57 11.61 -17.11
N LYS A 78 13.97 12.80 -17.30
CA LYS A 78 12.51 12.93 -17.45
C LYS A 78 11.96 12.13 -18.64
N ARG A 79 12.75 12.04 -19.71
CA ARG A 79 12.40 11.29 -20.93
C ARG A 79 12.26 9.80 -20.63
N PHE A 80 13.23 9.22 -19.91
CA PHE A 80 13.17 7.84 -19.46
C PHE A 80 11.94 7.57 -18.59
N LEU A 81 11.69 8.41 -17.58
CA LEU A 81 10.53 8.26 -16.69
C LEU A 81 9.20 8.31 -17.45
N TRP A 82 9.10 9.19 -18.44
CA TRP A 82 7.94 9.27 -19.32
C TRP A 82 7.77 7.99 -20.16
N ASN A 83 8.84 7.46 -20.74
CA ASN A 83 8.76 6.25 -21.55
C ASN A 83 8.49 5.00 -20.70
N PHE A 84 9.11 4.92 -19.51
CA PHE A 84 8.91 3.83 -18.55
C PHE A 84 7.44 3.62 -18.19
N SER A 85 6.69 4.71 -17.96
CA SER A 85 5.28 4.65 -17.57
C SER A 85 4.37 4.01 -18.63
N HIS A 86 4.77 4.04 -19.91
CA HIS A 86 4.03 3.49 -21.04
C HIS A 86 4.40 2.04 -21.36
N VAL A 87 5.55 1.56 -20.89
CA VAL A 87 6.14 0.27 -21.32
C VAL A 87 5.76 -0.87 -20.39
N LEU A 88 5.79 -0.66 -19.07
CA LEU A 88 5.50 -1.73 -18.11
C LEU A 88 4.43 -1.32 -17.08
N SER A 89 3.28 -2.00 -17.15
CA SER A 89 2.37 -2.06 -16.01
C SER A 89 2.95 -3.02 -14.97
N GLN A 90 3.67 -2.47 -13.98
CA GLN A 90 4.13 -3.24 -12.84
C GLN A 90 2.93 -3.74 -12.04
N LYS A 91 3.00 -4.99 -11.57
CA LYS A 91 2.01 -5.51 -10.63
C LYS A 91 2.16 -4.78 -9.30
N PRO A 92 1.05 -4.53 -8.60
CA PRO A 92 1.12 -3.81 -7.35
C PRO A 92 1.85 -4.62 -6.31
N TRP A 93 2.72 -3.95 -5.55
CA TRP A 93 3.48 -4.52 -4.47
C TRP A 93 2.69 -4.43 -3.16
N TYR A 94 3.05 -5.28 -2.20
CA TYR A 94 2.48 -5.23 -0.86
C TYR A 94 3.56 -4.86 0.15
N PHE A 95 3.42 -3.71 0.80
CA PHE A 95 4.29 -3.31 1.89
C PHE A 95 3.77 -3.87 3.21
N MET A 96 4.64 -4.52 3.99
CA MET A 96 4.32 -5.06 5.31
C MET A 96 5.34 -4.55 6.32
N PHE A 97 4.85 -4.12 7.47
CA PHE A 97 5.64 -3.66 8.60
C PHE A 97 4.96 -4.08 9.90
N THR A 98 5.66 -3.87 11.01
CA THR A 98 5.08 -4.04 12.34
C THR A 98 4.88 -2.69 12.99
N SER A 99 4.02 -2.63 14.01
CA SER A 99 3.81 -1.43 14.84
C SER A 99 5.02 -1.09 15.76
N SER A 100 6.24 -1.24 15.27
CA SER A 100 7.48 -0.90 15.99
C SER A 100 7.86 0.56 15.79
N ASP A 101 8.63 1.10 16.73
CA ASP A 101 9.22 2.45 16.65
C ASP A 101 10.15 2.66 15.45
N GLU A 102 10.62 1.56 14.84
CA GLU A 102 11.44 1.61 13.63
C GLU A 102 10.53 1.57 12.38
N PRO A 103 10.62 2.55 11.46
CA PRO A 103 9.83 2.64 10.23
C PRO A 103 10.34 1.66 9.15
N VAL A 104 10.79 0.48 9.55
CA VAL A 104 11.35 -0.53 8.67
C VAL A 104 10.27 -1.52 8.28
N GLY A 105 10.09 -1.70 6.98
CA GLY A 105 9.22 -2.74 6.44
C GLY A 105 9.73 -3.24 5.10
N TYR A 106 8.98 -4.18 4.53
CA TYR A 106 9.38 -4.87 3.32
C TYR A 106 8.24 -4.82 2.30
N ALA A 107 8.59 -4.56 1.04
CA ALA A 107 7.66 -4.61 -0.08
C ALA A 107 7.81 -5.92 -0.84
N TYR A 108 6.69 -6.63 -1.02
CA TYR A 108 6.62 -7.84 -1.81
C TYR A 108 6.35 -7.54 -3.28
N ASP A 109 7.23 -7.99 -4.15
CA ASP A 109 7.03 -8.04 -5.59
C ASP A 109 6.41 -9.40 -5.97
N PRO A 110 5.16 -9.43 -6.47
CA PRO A 110 4.49 -10.67 -6.85
C PRO A 110 5.03 -11.30 -8.14
N ILE A 111 5.70 -10.53 -9.02
CA ILE A 111 6.28 -11.02 -10.28
C ILE A 111 7.58 -11.76 -9.97
N LEU A 112 8.50 -11.09 -9.26
CA LEU A 112 9.79 -11.68 -8.88
C LEU A 112 9.70 -12.57 -7.64
N ARG A 113 8.53 -12.58 -6.98
CA ARG A 113 8.27 -13.26 -5.71
C ARG A 113 9.34 -12.93 -4.68
N LYS A 114 9.72 -11.67 -4.57
CA LYS A 114 10.84 -11.20 -3.72
C LYS A 114 10.36 -10.11 -2.77
N TRP A 115 10.90 -10.11 -1.56
CA TRP A 115 10.73 -9.01 -0.61
C TRP A 115 11.93 -8.05 -0.72
N TYR A 116 11.64 -6.76 -0.78
CA TYR A 116 12.62 -5.67 -0.79
C TYR A 116 12.49 -4.87 0.50
N SER A 117 13.61 -4.59 1.17
CA SER A 117 13.63 -3.65 2.29
C SER A 117 13.39 -2.24 1.75
N ILE A 118 12.36 -1.56 2.24
CA ILE A 118 12.05 -0.18 1.88
C ILE A 118 11.80 0.61 3.16
N GLU A 119 12.44 1.76 3.26
CA GLU A 119 12.17 2.74 4.31
C GLU A 119 11.06 3.66 3.83
N LEU A 120 9.99 3.79 4.62
CA LEU A 120 8.92 4.72 4.30
C LEU A 120 9.31 6.12 4.74
N PRO A 121 9.35 7.10 3.81
CA PRO A 121 9.58 8.48 4.19
C PRO A 121 8.35 8.96 4.99
N CYS A 122 8.59 9.73 6.06
CA CYS A 122 7.57 10.43 6.86
C CYS A 122 6.80 9.63 7.93
N ILE A 123 7.14 8.37 8.19
CA ILE A 123 6.56 7.62 9.32
C ILE A 123 7.46 7.79 10.55
N GLN A 124 6.97 8.51 11.56
CA GLN A 124 7.66 8.66 12.86
C GLN A 124 7.03 7.81 13.97
N THR A 125 5.79 7.36 13.77
CA THR A 125 5.03 6.57 14.73
C THR A 125 4.36 5.38 14.02
N PRO A 126 3.96 4.31 14.71
CA PRO A 126 3.42 3.12 14.06
C PRO A 126 1.94 3.19 13.63
N ASN A 127 1.19 4.22 14.05
CA ASN A 127 -0.27 4.25 13.93
C ASN A 127 -0.76 5.27 12.89
N TRP A 128 -0.87 4.83 11.63
CA TRP A 128 -1.35 5.65 10.53
C TRP A 128 -2.52 4.99 9.81
N PHE A 129 -3.49 5.80 9.40
CA PHE A 129 -4.41 5.46 8.33
C PHE A 129 -3.68 5.59 7.00
N ILE A 130 -3.88 4.63 6.10
CA ILE A 130 -3.12 4.53 4.86
C ILE A 130 -4.09 4.38 3.69
N ALA A 131 -3.90 5.22 2.68
CA ALA A 131 -4.55 5.08 1.38
C ALA A 131 -3.50 5.17 0.28
N SER A 132 -3.67 4.43 -0.81
CA SER A 132 -2.72 4.43 -1.92
C SER A 132 -3.42 4.44 -3.27
N SER A 133 -2.78 5.06 -4.25
CA SER A 133 -3.23 5.06 -5.63
C SER A 133 -2.07 5.44 -6.55
N CYS A 134 -1.89 4.69 -7.65
CA CYS A 134 -0.94 5.00 -8.73
C CYS A 134 0.40 5.58 -8.25
N GLY A 135 1.22 4.81 -7.53
CA GLY A 135 2.55 5.29 -7.09
C GLY A 135 2.58 6.03 -5.77
N LEU A 136 1.51 6.74 -5.41
CA LEU A 136 1.46 7.55 -4.20
C LEU A 136 0.78 6.80 -3.05
N VAL A 137 1.25 7.10 -1.85
CA VAL A 137 0.70 6.64 -0.58
C VAL A 137 0.47 7.86 0.30
N CYS A 138 -0.73 7.95 0.87
CA CYS A 138 -1.12 8.97 1.82
C CYS A 138 -1.23 8.35 3.21
N PHE A 139 -0.57 9.01 4.16
CA PHE A 139 -0.59 8.68 5.58
C PHE A 139 -1.35 9.76 6.32
N MET A 140 -2.26 9.36 7.21
CA MET A 140 -2.93 10.25 8.15
C MET A 140 -2.74 9.73 9.56
N ASP A 141 -2.35 10.61 10.48
CA ASP A 141 -2.06 10.23 11.86
C ASP A 141 -3.31 9.71 12.58
N ASN A 142 -3.14 8.76 13.49
CA ASN A 142 -4.27 8.23 14.24
C ASN A 142 -4.71 9.11 15.42
N ASP A 143 -3.81 9.93 15.97
CA ASP A 143 -4.05 10.65 17.22
C ASP A 143 -4.97 11.86 17.01
N SER A 144 -4.59 12.76 16.11
CA SER A 144 -5.34 13.97 15.78
C SER A 144 -6.27 13.79 14.57
N ARG A 145 -5.95 12.83 13.68
CA ARG A 145 -6.64 12.59 12.39
C ARG A 145 -6.68 13.86 11.54
N SER A 146 -5.53 14.55 11.48
CA SER A 146 -5.40 15.86 10.84
C SER A 146 -4.05 16.13 10.20
N GLU A 147 -2.99 15.43 10.61
CA GLU A 147 -1.69 15.50 9.94
C GLU A 147 -1.66 14.51 8.78
N LEU A 148 -1.46 15.02 7.56
CA LEU A 148 -1.37 14.20 6.36
C LEU A 148 -0.02 14.36 5.66
N HIS A 149 0.50 13.23 5.21
CA HIS A 149 1.67 13.15 4.36
C HIS A 149 1.34 12.36 3.11
N VAL A 150 1.81 12.80 1.95
CA VAL A 150 1.76 12.04 0.71
C VAL A 150 3.18 11.78 0.27
N CYS A 151 3.49 10.54 -0.08
CA CYS A 151 4.81 10.18 -0.55
C CYS A 151 4.77 9.15 -1.66
N ASN A 152 5.87 9.07 -2.40
CA ASN A 152 6.19 7.94 -3.26
C ASN A 152 7.21 7.05 -2.52
N PRO A 153 6.84 5.82 -2.12
CA PRO A 153 7.74 4.90 -1.40
C PRO A 153 9.00 4.50 -2.18
N ILE A 154 8.95 4.55 -3.51
CA ILE A 154 10.05 4.14 -4.39
C ILE A 154 11.09 5.26 -4.54
N THR A 155 10.63 6.49 -4.80
CA THR A 155 11.52 7.65 -4.95
C THR A 155 11.87 8.34 -3.63
N LYS A 156 11.19 7.95 -2.55
CA LYS A 156 11.30 8.53 -1.20
C LYS A 156 10.91 10.01 -1.10
N ILE A 157 10.30 10.58 -2.13
CA ILE A 157 9.82 11.96 -2.13
C ILE A 157 8.54 12.02 -1.29
N CYS A 158 8.49 12.95 -0.33
CA CYS A 158 7.36 13.12 0.57
C CYS A 158 7.00 14.60 0.73
N LYS A 159 5.71 14.87 0.91
CA LYS A 159 5.13 16.21 1.11
C LYS A 159 4.15 16.17 2.27
N LYS A 160 4.32 17.06 3.24
CA LYS A 160 3.31 17.33 4.27
C LYS A 160 2.21 18.21 3.67
N LEU A 161 0.96 17.83 3.87
CA LEU A 161 -0.20 18.61 3.42
C LEU A 161 -0.67 19.57 4.51
N GLN A 162 -1.46 20.56 4.11
CA GLN A 162 -2.20 21.39 5.07
C GLN A 162 -3.24 20.53 5.78
N GLU A 163 -3.52 20.87 7.04
CA GLU A 163 -4.55 20.15 7.82
C GLU A 163 -5.93 20.32 7.18
N PRO A 164 -6.77 19.27 7.16
CA PRO A 164 -8.12 19.36 6.65
C PRO A 164 -8.98 20.24 7.57
N PRO A 165 -9.94 20.99 7.00
CA PRO A 165 -10.88 21.77 7.79
C PRO A 165 -11.78 20.87 8.64
N GLY A 166 -12.42 21.46 9.64
CA GLY A 166 -13.37 20.76 10.51
C GLY A 166 -12.77 20.30 11.84
N MET A 167 -13.40 19.31 12.45
CA MET A 167 -13.08 18.90 13.82
C MET A 167 -11.75 18.17 13.89
N LYS A 168 -10.94 18.54 14.88
CA LYS A 168 -9.85 17.70 15.40
C LYS A 168 -10.47 16.62 16.30
N PHE A 169 -9.90 15.41 16.30
CA PHE A 169 -10.39 14.29 17.11
C PHE A 169 -11.83 13.85 16.77
N SER A 170 -12.05 13.41 15.53
CA SER A 170 -13.21 12.59 15.16
C SER A 170 -13.09 11.20 15.79
N ASP A 171 -14.20 10.51 16.04
CA ASP A 171 -14.18 9.17 16.62
C ASP A 171 -13.78 8.11 15.59
N TYR A 172 -14.27 8.29 14.35
CA TYR A 172 -13.95 7.44 13.19
C TYR A 172 -13.51 8.31 12.02
N SER A 173 -12.62 7.79 11.18
CA SER A 173 -12.20 8.48 9.96
C SER A 173 -11.78 7.53 8.86
N ALA A 174 -12.33 7.74 7.67
CA ALA A 174 -12.00 6.98 6.49
C ALA A 174 -11.22 7.83 5.49
N LEU A 175 -10.00 7.41 5.18
CA LEU A 175 -9.09 8.07 4.25
C LEU A 175 -9.15 7.39 2.88
N SER A 176 -9.20 8.18 1.81
CA SER A 176 -8.99 7.66 0.46
C SER A 176 -8.15 8.60 -0.39
N LEU A 177 -7.43 8.03 -1.37
CA LEU A 177 -6.56 8.71 -2.30
C LEU A 177 -6.90 8.25 -3.73
N LEU A 178 -7.08 9.20 -4.64
CA LEU A 178 -7.19 8.95 -6.07
C LEU A 178 -6.12 9.77 -6.78
N VAL A 179 -5.33 9.13 -7.64
CA VAL A 179 -4.32 9.79 -8.46
C VAL A 179 -4.68 9.63 -9.93
N SER A 180 -4.70 10.74 -10.66
CA SER A 180 -4.89 10.77 -12.10
C SER A 180 -3.63 10.24 -12.80
N ARG A 181 -3.78 9.18 -13.60
CA ARG A 181 -2.67 8.60 -14.37
C ARG A 181 -2.17 9.52 -15.49
N THR A 182 -2.95 10.52 -15.89
CA THR A 182 -2.63 11.41 -17.01
C THR A 182 -2.03 12.74 -16.57
N SER A 183 -2.65 13.39 -15.58
CA SER A 183 -2.19 14.69 -15.07
C SER A 183 -1.25 14.59 -13.88
N HIS A 184 -1.16 13.42 -13.23
CA HIS A 184 -0.48 13.20 -11.95
C HIS A 184 -1.05 14.01 -10.77
N ASN A 185 -2.12 14.78 -10.99
CA ASN A 185 -2.90 15.41 -9.93
C ASN A 185 -3.61 14.33 -9.11
N TYR A 186 -3.82 14.61 -7.84
CA TYR A 186 -4.46 13.70 -6.91
C TYR A 186 -5.51 14.39 -6.05
N THR A 187 -6.49 13.59 -5.67
CA THR A 187 -7.58 13.97 -4.78
C THR A 187 -7.53 13.10 -3.55
N ILE A 188 -7.63 13.71 -2.38
CA ILE A 188 -7.74 12.99 -1.10
C ILE A 188 -9.12 13.28 -0.53
N SER A 189 -9.80 12.24 -0.03
CA SER A 189 -11.03 12.43 0.75
C SER A 189 -10.83 11.96 2.18
N ILE A 190 -11.39 12.70 3.12
CA ILE A 190 -11.52 12.27 4.50
C ILE A 190 -13.00 12.34 4.88
N VAL A 191 -13.56 11.19 5.25
CA VAL A 191 -14.89 11.11 5.86
C VAL A 191 -14.67 11.06 7.36
N LYS A 192 -15.09 12.09 8.09
CA LYS A 192 -15.02 12.16 9.55
C LYS A 192 -16.38 11.84 10.14
N SER A 193 -16.42 11.05 11.20
CA SER A 193 -17.64 10.80 11.97
C SER A 193 -17.40 10.98 13.46
N LYS A 194 -18.30 11.69 14.13
CA LYS A 194 -18.22 11.97 15.57
C LYS A 194 -19.59 11.85 16.22
N GLN A 195 -19.63 11.25 17.40
CA GLN A 195 -20.86 11.11 18.16
C GLN A 195 -21.35 12.48 18.65
N VAL A 196 -22.64 12.74 18.50
CA VAL A 196 -23.27 13.94 19.05
C VAL A 196 -23.36 13.79 20.58
N PRO A 197 -22.80 14.74 21.37
CA PRO A 197 -22.84 14.65 22.82
C PRO A 197 -24.27 14.54 23.36
N GLY A 198 -24.50 13.56 24.23
CA GLY A 198 -25.82 13.33 24.85
C GLY A 198 -26.84 12.58 23.96
N ASN A 199 -26.51 12.24 22.71
CA ASN A 199 -27.38 11.43 21.85
C ASN A 199 -26.60 10.33 21.12
N PHE A 200 -26.62 9.11 21.69
CA PHE A 200 -25.88 7.96 21.16
C PHE A 200 -26.32 7.50 19.75
N LEU A 201 -27.53 7.88 19.32
CA LEU A 201 -28.07 7.53 18.01
C LEU A 201 -27.70 8.53 16.92
N GLN A 202 -27.22 9.73 17.28
CA GLN A 202 -26.88 10.78 16.32
C GLN A 202 -25.38 10.95 16.18
N TRP A 203 -24.94 11.05 14.92
CA TRP A 203 -23.53 11.15 14.55
C TRP A 203 -23.36 12.25 13.51
N ASP A 204 -22.51 13.21 13.82
CA ASP A 204 -22.06 14.21 12.85
C ASP A 204 -21.15 13.51 11.84
N LEU A 205 -21.44 13.71 10.55
CA LEU A 205 -20.61 13.23 9.46
C LEU A 205 -20.22 14.39 8.55
N SER A 206 -18.93 14.50 8.26
CA SER A 206 -18.41 15.47 7.30
C SER A 206 -17.48 14.84 6.28
N ILE A 207 -17.54 15.34 5.05
CA ILE A 207 -16.69 14.91 3.94
C ILE A 207 -15.80 16.08 3.53
N HIS A 208 -14.49 15.90 3.63
CA HIS A 208 -13.49 16.88 3.24
C HIS A 208 -12.70 16.34 2.04
N ILE A 209 -12.49 17.19 1.04
CA ILE A 209 -11.80 16.84 -0.20
C ILE A 209 -10.62 17.78 -0.39
N TYR A 210 -9.44 17.24 -0.62
CA TYR A 210 -8.26 17.96 -1.04
C TYR A 210 -8.05 17.78 -2.53
N ASP A 211 -7.74 18.88 -3.21
CA ASP A 211 -7.33 18.88 -4.61
C ASP A 211 -5.88 19.34 -4.71
N SER A 212 -5.01 18.51 -5.30
CA SER A 212 -3.58 18.81 -5.43
C SER A 212 -3.28 19.92 -6.43
N GLU A 213 -4.16 20.18 -7.39
CA GLU A 213 -4.00 21.22 -8.40
C GLU A 213 -4.22 22.60 -7.79
N THR A 214 -5.31 22.75 -7.03
CA THR A 214 -5.58 24.00 -6.31
C THR A 214 -4.83 24.08 -4.99
N MET A 215 -4.28 22.97 -4.51
CA MET A 215 -3.65 22.80 -3.19
C MET A 215 -4.56 23.25 -2.03
N MET A 216 -5.86 23.02 -2.15
CA MET A 216 -6.85 23.48 -1.18
C MET A 216 -7.74 22.35 -0.71
N TRP A 217 -8.19 22.46 0.53
CA TRP A 217 -9.27 21.65 1.06
C TRP A 217 -10.62 22.33 0.86
N ALA A 218 -11.63 21.52 0.60
CA ALA A 218 -13.03 21.92 0.60
C ALA A 218 -13.87 20.97 1.46
N THR A 219 -14.73 21.51 2.31
CA THR A 219 -15.79 20.73 2.96
C THR A 219 -16.92 20.56 1.97
N SER A 220 -17.15 19.32 1.54
CA SER A 220 -18.13 19.00 0.50
C SER A 220 -19.52 18.73 1.08
N LEU A 221 -19.58 18.16 2.28
CA LEU A 221 -20.81 17.81 2.98
C LEU A 221 -20.60 17.86 4.49
N THR A 222 -21.63 18.33 5.20
CA THR A 222 -21.82 18.11 6.63
C THR A 222 -23.28 17.71 6.84
N GLU A 223 -23.52 16.55 7.45
CA GLU A 223 -24.87 16.02 7.70
C GLU A 223 -24.88 15.28 9.05
N VAL A 224 -26.03 15.31 9.74
CA VAL A 224 -26.24 14.51 10.96
C VAL A 224 -26.93 13.22 10.57
N LEU A 225 -26.27 12.09 10.78
CA LEU A 225 -26.86 10.78 10.60
C LEU A 225 -27.56 10.34 11.88
N THR A 226 -28.79 9.81 11.73
CA THR A 226 -29.54 9.21 12.84
C THR A 226 -29.64 7.71 12.63
N GLY A 227 -29.24 6.91 13.62
CA GLY A 227 -29.23 5.44 13.56
C GLY A 227 -28.05 4.86 12.78
N TRP A 228 -27.15 5.70 12.27
CA TRP A 228 -25.96 5.32 11.51
C TRP A 228 -24.75 6.15 11.94
N ARG A 229 -23.56 5.54 11.89
CA ARG A 229 -22.27 6.20 12.05
C ARG A 229 -21.34 5.89 10.88
N GLY A 230 -20.39 6.78 10.60
CA GLY A 230 -19.27 6.44 9.72
C GLY A 230 -18.35 5.39 10.35
N GLY A 231 -17.59 4.70 9.52
CA GLY A 231 -16.44 3.90 9.96
C GLY A 231 -15.14 4.38 9.31
N ASP A 232 -14.18 3.46 9.23
CA ASP A 232 -12.79 3.78 8.83
C ASP A 232 -12.46 3.39 7.37
N GLU A 233 -13.48 3.02 6.59
CA GLU A 233 -13.31 2.44 5.25
C GLU A 233 -13.96 3.31 4.18
N SER A 234 -13.13 3.79 3.25
CA SER A 234 -13.56 4.55 2.08
C SER A 234 -12.66 4.32 0.87
N VAL A 235 -13.20 4.55 -0.32
CA VAL A 235 -12.46 4.50 -1.57
C VAL A 235 -13.11 5.42 -2.60
N ILE A 236 -12.30 6.09 -3.43
CA ILE A 236 -12.81 6.79 -4.62
C ILE A 236 -12.68 5.87 -5.83
N CYS A 237 -13.80 5.67 -6.51
CA CYS A 237 -13.90 4.87 -7.72
C CYS A 237 -14.76 5.60 -8.75
N ASP A 238 -14.19 5.87 -9.93
CA ASP A 238 -14.86 6.54 -11.05
C ASP A 238 -15.61 7.83 -10.67
N GLY A 239 -14.95 8.71 -9.91
CA GLY A 239 -15.50 10.00 -9.48
C GLY A 239 -16.56 9.93 -8.37
N VAL A 240 -16.79 8.73 -7.81
CA VAL A 240 -17.70 8.50 -6.68
C VAL A 240 -16.89 8.07 -5.47
N LEU A 241 -17.10 8.75 -4.35
CA LEU A 241 -16.59 8.36 -3.03
C LEU A 241 -17.55 7.33 -2.42
N TYR A 242 -17.02 6.15 -2.15
CA TYR A 242 -17.73 5.09 -1.45
C TYR A 242 -17.18 4.94 -0.05
N PHE A 243 -18.04 4.79 0.95
CA PHE A 243 -17.61 4.52 2.33
C PHE A 243 -18.63 3.70 3.10
N LEU A 244 -18.16 2.93 4.07
CA LEU A 244 -19.01 2.09 4.91
C LEU A 244 -19.58 2.88 6.09
N ILE A 245 -20.88 2.71 6.31
CA ILE A 245 -21.59 3.17 7.50
C ILE A 245 -22.11 1.98 8.30
N TYR A 246 -22.26 2.19 9.60
CA TYR A 246 -22.55 1.17 10.59
C TYR A 246 -23.78 1.58 11.37
N SER A 247 -24.72 0.66 11.57
CA SER A 247 -25.93 0.97 12.35
C SER A 247 -25.57 1.17 13.83
N THR A 248 -26.19 2.16 14.46
CA THR A 248 -25.99 2.52 15.88
C THR A 248 -27.15 2.07 16.77
N GLY A 249 -28.22 1.54 16.17
CA GLY A 249 -29.41 1.08 16.89
C GLY A 249 -29.39 -0.42 17.23
N VAL A 250 -30.30 -0.83 18.11
CA VAL A 250 -30.58 -2.24 18.46
C VAL A 250 -31.47 -2.87 17.37
N GLY A 251 -30.96 -2.93 16.14
CA GLY A 251 -31.64 -3.52 14.99
C GLY A 251 -31.34 -5.01 14.81
N THR A 252 -32.10 -5.68 13.93
CA THR A 252 -31.85 -7.07 13.52
C THR A 252 -30.45 -7.24 12.92
N PRO A 253 -29.74 -8.34 13.20
CA PRO A 253 -28.33 -8.53 12.82
C PRO A 253 -28.03 -8.49 11.31
N GLU A 254 -29.05 -8.59 10.46
CA GLU A 254 -28.91 -8.67 9.00
C GLU A 254 -28.52 -7.34 8.33
N ASN A 255 -28.73 -6.18 8.98
CA ASN A 255 -28.52 -4.85 8.39
C ASN A 255 -27.53 -3.96 9.18
N ARG A 256 -26.43 -4.55 9.69
CA ARG A 256 -25.45 -3.79 10.51
C ARG A 256 -24.61 -2.79 9.72
N HIS A 257 -24.47 -2.97 8.41
CA HIS A 257 -23.59 -2.17 7.56
C HIS A 257 -24.31 -1.76 6.27
N SER A 258 -23.98 -0.59 5.75
CA SER A 258 -24.40 -0.16 4.42
C SER A 258 -23.25 0.56 3.74
N LEU A 259 -23.24 0.55 2.41
CA LEU A 259 -22.33 1.35 1.61
C LEU A 259 -23.03 2.66 1.24
N VAL A 260 -22.35 3.79 1.40
CA VAL A 260 -22.79 5.09 0.87
C VAL A 260 -22.06 5.35 -0.44
N ALA A 261 -22.78 5.80 -1.46
CA ALA A 261 -22.20 6.30 -2.71
C ALA A 261 -22.37 7.83 -2.79
N TYR A 262 -21.28 8.58 -2.75
CA TYR A 262 -21.28 10.04 -2.80
C TYR A 262 -20.58 10.52 -4.08
N ASN A 263 -21.33 11.12 -5.00
CA ASN A 263 -20.78 11.65 -6.24
C ASN A 263 -20.01 12.95 -5.96
N LEU A 264 -18.72 12.99 -6.30
CA LEU A 264 -17.85 14.13 -6.02
C LEU A 264 -18.17 15.36 -6.89
N SER A 265 -18.79 15.16 -8.05
CA SER A 265 -19.17 16.22 -8.99
C SER A 265 -20.54 16.81 -8.67
N SER A 266 -21.49 16.01 -8.18
CA SER A 266 -22.82 16.49 -7.84
C SER A 266 -22.91 16.82 -6.36
N ARG A 267 -22.92 18.11 -6.04
CA ARG A 267 -23.31 18.56 -4.70
C ARG A 267 -24.83 18.39 -4.57
N SER A 268 -25.31 17.97 -3.39
CA SER A 268 -26.72 18.01 -2.95
C SER A 268 -27.63 16.80 -3.23
N SER A 269 -27.34 15.66 -2.61
CA SER A 269 -28.40 14.70 -2.21
C SER A 269 -28.13 14.17 -0.80
N PRO A 270 -29.16 13.98 0.06
CA PRO A 270 -28.99 13.36 1.37
C PRO A 270 -28.35 11.97 1.24
N LEU A 271 -27.39 11.65 2.12
CA LEU A 271 -26.64 10.39 2.04
C LEU A 271 -27.53 9.15 2.13
N ILE A 272 -28.64 9.25 2.87
CA ILE A 272 -29.60 8.16 3.05
C ILE A 272 -30.20 7.69 1.72
N ARG A 273 -30.26 8.55 0.69
CA ARG A 273 -30.80 8.17 -0.63
C ARG A 273 -29.80 7.40 -1.50
N SER A 274 -28.51 7.43 -1.15
CA SER A 274 -27.43 6.77 -1.90
C SER A 274 -26.90 5.51 -1.24
N LEU A 275 -27.68 4.92 -0.34
CA LEU A 275 -27.36 3.65 0.31
C LEU A 275 -27.44 2.49 -0.68
N ILE A 276 -26.40 1.67 -0.65
CA ILE A 276 -26.27 0.40 -1.35
C ILE A 276 -26.12 -0.67 -0.27
N PRO A 277 -27.03 -1.66 -0.21
CA PRO A 277 -26.91 -2.78 0.72
C PRO A 277 -25.57 -3.50 0.52
N VAL A 278 -24.92 -3.90 1.60
CA VAL A 278 -23.72 -4.77 1.55
C VAL A 278 -24.09 -6.19 1.10
N PRO A 279 -23.14 -7.02 0.63
CA PRO A 279 -23.43 -8.40 0.20
C PRO A 279 -24.06 -9.29 1.28
N GLY A 280 -23.86 -8.96 2.55
CA GLY A 280 -24.39 -9.66 3.71
C GLY A 280 -23.79 -9.13 5.02
N PRO A 281 -24.03 -9.79 6.16
CA PRO A 281 -23.36 -9.46 7.41
C PRO A 281 -21.87 -9.84 7.31
N LEU A 282 -21.03 -8.83 7.03
CA LEU A 282 -19.59 -9.00 6.84
C LEU A 282 -18.82 -8.45 8.03
N THR A 283 -17.79 -9.17 8.45
CA THR A 283 -16.73 -8.64 9.32
C THR A 283 -15.57 -8.13 8.48
N CYS A 284 -14.76 -7.21 9.01
CA CYS A 284 -13.56 -6.72 8.33
C CYS A 284 -13.79 -6.27 6.88
N GLY A 285 -14.94 -5.65 6.60
CA GLY A 285 -15.26 -5.14 5.27
C GLY A 285 -14.21 -4.12 4.84
N ARG A 286 -13.54 -4.37 3.71
CA ARG A 286 -12.57 -3.45 3.09
C ARG A 286 -13.02 -3.10 1.69
N LEU A 287 -12.89 -1.82 1.35
CA LEU A 287 -13.22 -1.31 0.01
C LEU A 287 -11.94 -1.04 -0.78
N MET A 288 -11.96 -1.33 -2.08
CA MET A 288 -10.82 -1.07 -2.95
C MET A 288 -11.27 -0.82 -4.40
N ASN A 289 -10.46 -0.05 -5.13
CA ASN A 289 -10.67 0.26 -6.54
C ASN A 289 -9.71 -0.60 -7.37
N LEU A 290 -10.25 -1.57 -8.12
CA LEU A 290 -9.50 -2.40 -9.06
C LEU A 290 -9.90 -2.03 -10.49
N LYS A 291 -9.14 -1.12 -11.12
CA LYS A 291 -9.35 -0.63 -12.49
C LYS A 291 -10.75 -0.04 -12.74
N GLY A 292 -11.20 0.85 -11.84
CA GLY A 292 -12.53 1.46 -11.93
C GLY A 292 -13.65 0.56 -11.43
N LYS A 293 -13.35 -0.65 -10.96
CA LYS A 293 -14.35 -1.52 -10.32
C LYS A 293 -14.27 -1.39 -8.81
N LEU A 294 -15.39 -1.06 -8.20
CA LEU A 294 -15.53 -1.11 -6.75
C LEU A 294 -15.58 -2.57 -6.30
N VAL A 295 -14.65 -2.95 -5.43
CA VAL A 295 -14.56 -4.29 -4.87
C VAL A 295 -14.60 -4.23 -3.36
N MET A 296 -15.32 -5.19 -2.78
CA MET A 296 -15.41 -5.40 -1.35
C MET A 296 -14.79 -6.75 -1.00
N VAL A 297 -13.96 -6.76 0.04
CA VAL A 297 -13.46 -7.98 0.67
C VAL A 297 -14.00 -8.01 2.08
N GLY A 298 -14.48 -9.15 2.55
CA GLY A 298 -15.10 -9.26 3.87
C GLY A 298 -15.11 -10.68 4.40
N GLY A 299 -15.03 -10.78 5.73
CA GLY A 299 -15.19 -12.02 6.48
C GLY A 299 -16.65 -12.43 6.53
N ILE A 300 -16.90 -13.71 6.28
CA ILE A 300 -18.22 -14.33 6.31
C ILE A 300 -18.33 -15.06 7.65
N GLY A 301 -19.21 -14.57 8.51
CA GLY A 301 -19.47 -15.12 9.84
C GLY A 301 -20.26 -16.44 9.82
N LYS A 302 -20.35 -17.10 10.97
CA LYS A 302 -21.33 -18.18 11.17
C LYS A 302 -22.74 -17.62 11.33
N PRO A 303 -23.80 -18.34 10.90
CA PRO A 303 -25.19 -17.92 11.13
C PRO A 303 -25.51 -17.71 12.63
N ASP A 304 -24.95 -18.56 13.49
CA ASP A 304 -25.15 -18.58 14.94
C ASP A 304 -24.15 -17.70 15.71
N ARG A 305 -23.01 -17.34 15.10
CA ARG A 305 -21.94 -16.50 15.68
C ARG A 305 -21.28 -15.65 14.59
N PRO A 306 -21.91 -14.52 14.19
CA PRO A 306 -21.43 -13.71 13.06
C PRO A 306 -20.05 -13.10 13.30
N ASP A 307 -19.63 -12.96 14.56
CA ASP A 307 -18.32 -12.41 14.92
C ASP A 307 -17.17 -13.38 14.58
N ILE A 308 -17.45 -14.68 14.40
CA ILE A 308 -16.43 -15.69 14.07
C ILE A 308 -16.32 -15.87 12.57
N ILE A 309 -15.16 -15.54 12.01
CA ILE A 309 -14.91 -15.70 10.56
C ILE A 309 -14.81 -17.18 10.19
N LYS A 310 -15.63 -17.61 9.23
CA LYS A 310 -15.57 -18.96 8.62
C LYS A 310 -15.05 -18.98 7.20
N GLY A 311 -15.02 -17.82 6.55
CA GLY A 311 -14.49 -17.67 5.21
C GLY A 311 -14.31 -16.21 4.87
N ILE A 312 -13.64 -15.94 3.76
CA ILE A 312 -13.45 -14.59 3.24
C ILE A 312 -13.97 -14.58 1.81
N GLY A 313 -14.85 -13.63 1.52
CA GLY A 313 -15.40 -13.43 0.18
C GLY A 313 -14.90 -12.14 -0.46
N ILE A 314 -15.01 -12.10 -1.78
CA ILE A 314 -14.64 -10.97 -2.63
C ILE A 314 -15.82 -10.71 -3.57
N TRP A 315 -16.34 -9.49 -3.54
CA TRP A 315 -17.49 -9.06 -4.33
C TRP A 315 -17.16 -7.83 -5.17
N VAL A 316 -17.68 -7.78 -6.39
CA VAL A 316 -17.60 -6.60 -7.26
C VAL A 316 -18.99 -5.96 -7.32
N LEU A 317 -19.05 -4.64 -7.21
CA LEU A 317 -20.30 -3.91 -7.39
C LEU A 317 -20.63 -3.82 -8.88
N ASN A 318 -21.82 -4.27 -9.27
CA ASN A 318 -22.38 -4.13 -10.61
C ASN A 318 -23.71 -3.36 -10.52
N GLY A 319 -23.69 -2.08 -10.89
CA GLY A 319 -24.80 -1.16 -10.66
C GLY A 319 -25.02 -0.95 -9.15
N ARG A 320 -26.09 -1.53 -8.60
CA ARG A 320 -26.38 -1.52 -7.15
C ARG A 320 -26.33 -2.90 -6.50
N ASN A 321 -25.92 -3.93 -7.25
CA ASN A 321 -25.90 -5.30 -6.77
C ASN A 321 -24.46 -5.81 -6.64
N TRP A 322 -24.20 -6.61 -5.61
CA TRP A 322 -22.91 -7.25 -5.40
C TRP A 322 -22.85 -8.61 -6.09
N VAL A 323 -21.78 -8.84 -6.85
CA VAL A 323 -21.51 -10.12 -7.50
C VAL A 323 -20.29 -10.75 -6.86
N GLU A 324 -20.46 -11.94 -6.28
CA GLU A 324 -19.34 -12.71 -5.72
C GLU A 324 -18.43 -13.18 -6.85
N VAL A 325 -17.15 -12.80 -6.79
CA VAL A 325 -16.14 -13.16 -7.81
C VAL A 325 -15.15 -14.19 -7.31
N GLY A 326 -15.01 -14.31 -6.00
CA GLY A 326 -14.11 -15.26 -5.37
C GLY A 326 -14.47 -15.47 -3.91
N ARG A 327 -14.33 -16.72 -3.47
CA ARG A 327 -14.41 -17.11 -2.06
C ARG A 327 -13.18 -17.90 -1.72
N MET A 328 -12.55 -17.56 -0.59
CA MET A 328 -11.33 -18.20 -0.15
C MET A 328 -11.58 -19.69 0.11
N PRO A 329 -10.87 -20.60 -0.58
CA PRO A 329 -10.99 -22.03 -0.31
C PRO A 329 -10.49 -22.38 1.10
N HIS A 330 -11.13 -23.35 1.75
CA HIS A 330 -10.85 -23.75 3.14
C HIS A 330 -9.38 -24.07 3.41
N LYS A 331 -8.67 -24.68 2.45
CA LYS A 331 -7.24 -24.99 2.56
C LYS A 331 -6.35 -23.77 2.80
N PHE A 332 -6.72 -22.61 2.23
CA PHE A 332 -5.98 -21.35 2.44
C PHE A 332 -6.36 -20.73 3.77
N PHE A 333 -7.64 -20.81 4.15
CA PHE A 333 -8.10 -20.37 5.45
C PHE A 333 -7.35 -21.07 6.60
N GLN A 334 -7.21 -22.40 6.52
CA GLN A 334 -6.41 -23.19 7.48
C GLN A 334 -4.92 -22.80 7.49
N GLY A 335 -4.38 -22.35 6.35
CA GLY A 335 -2.99 -21.93 6.25
C GLY A 335 -2.66 -20.65 7.02
N PHE A 336 -3.67 -19.85 7.39
CA PHE A 336 -3.50 -18.73 8.32
C PHE A 336 -3.41 -19.18 9.79
N GLY A 337 -3.73 -20.44 10.11
CA GLY A 337 -3.84 -20.94 11.47
C GLY A 337 -5.16 -20.52 12.12
N GLU A 338 -5.11 -20.13 13.39
CA GLU A 338 -6.23 -19.44 14.05
C GLU A 338 -6.25 -18.00 13.55
N LEU A 339 -7.19 -17.70 12.67
CA LEU A 339 -7.45 -16.34 12.24
C LEU A 339 -8.25 -15.69 13.38
N ASP A 340 -7.63 -14.74 14.08
CA ASP A 340 -8.13 -14.05 15.31
C ASP A 340 -9.37 -13.16 15.04
N ASP A 341 -10.37 -13.67 14.33
CA ASP A 341 -11.59 -12.99 13.89
C ASP A 341 -11.39 -11.69 13.08
N VAL A 342 -10.14 -11.29 12.81
CA VAL A 342 -9.79 -10.06 12.11
C VAL A 342 -8.65 -10.28 11.11
N PHE A 343 -8.78 -9.68 9.92
CA PHE A 343 -7.74 -9.66 8.89
C PHE A 343 -7.66 -8.30 8.19
N ALA A 344 -6.54 -8.05 7.54
CA ALA A 344 -6.35 -6.92 6.65
C ALA A 344 -6.46 -7.36 5.19
N SER A 345 -7.01 -6.50 4.34
CA SER A 345 -6.94 -6.71 2.90
C SER A 345 -6.80 -5.38 2.17
N SER A 346 -6.01 -5.37 1.11
CA SER A 346 -5.89 -4.23 0.19
C SER A 346 -5.57 -4.73 -1.21
N GLY A 347 -5.86 -3.93 -2.22
CA GLY A 347 -5.68 -4.35 -3.60
C GLY A 347 -5.78 -3.19 -4.57
N THR A 348 -5.18 -3.37 -5.73
CA THR A 348 -5.27 -2.49 -6.90
C THR A 348 -4.90 -3.30 -8.15
N ASP A 349 -4.99 -2.69 -9.33
CA ASP A 349 -4.85 -3.39 -10.61
C ASP A 349 -5.79 -4.61 -10.66
N ASN A 350 -5.25 -5.83 -10.64
CA ASN A 350 -6.00 -7.08 -10.66
C ASN A 350 -5.66 -8.00 -9.48
N LEU A 351 -4.99 -7.50 -8.44
CA LEU A 351 -4.55 -8.29 -7.30
C LEU A 351 -5.24 -7.83 -6.02
N VAL A 352 -5.73 -8.79 -5.25
CA VAL A 352 -6.21 -8.60 -3.89
C VAL A 352 -5.26 -9.32 -2.94
N TYR A 353 -4.76 -8.59 -1.96
CA TYR A 353 -3.89 -9.11 -0.92
C TYR A 353 -4.69 -9.27 0.38
N ILE A 354 -4.47 -10.38 1.08
CA ILE A 354 -5.12 -10.70 2.35
C ILE A 354 -4.04 -11.12 3.35
N GLN A 355 -4.04 -10.50 4.51
CA GLN A 355 -3.05 -10.68 5.55
C GLN A 355 -3.73 -10.93 6.90
N SER A 356 -3.15 -11.84 7.70
CA SER A 356 -3.47 -11.94 9.14
C SER A 356 -2.63 -10.93 9.94
N TYR A 357 -3.23 -10.29 10.95
CA TYR A 357 -2.50 -9.39 11.84
C TYR A 357 -1.51 -10.13 12.75
N GLY A 358 -1.78 -11.42 13.04
CA GLY A 358 -0.99 -12.24 13.95
C GLY A 358 0.26 -12.87 13.33
N ALA A 359 0.36 -12.90 12.00
CA ALA A 359 1.42 -13.64 11.29
C ALA A 359 1.91 -12.90 10.03
N PRO A 360 3.17 -13.11 9.60
CA PRO A 360 3.72 -12.54 8.36
C PRO A 360 3.20 -13.25 7.09
N ALA A 361 2.01 -13.84 7.17
CA ALA A 361 1.39 -14.62 6.10
C ALA A 361 0.57 -13.68 5.20
N LEU A 362 0.85 -13.73 3.89
CA LEU A 362 0.20 -12.92 2.89
C LEU A 362 -0.32 -13.81 1.76
N LEU A 363 -1.63 -13.79 1.56
CA LEU A 363 -2.30 -14.50 0.48
C LEU A 363 -2.66 -13.52 -0.63
N VAL A 364 -2.44 -13.95 -1.87
CA VAL A 364 -2.73 -13.16 -3.07
C VAL A 364 -3.84 -13.84 -3.85
N PHE A 365 -4.85 -13.07 -4.24
CA PHE A 365 -5.88 -13.47 -5.18
C PHE A 365 -5.73 -12.68 -6.48
N ASP A 366 -5.55 -13.39 -7.59
CA ASP A 366 -5.54 -12.80 -8.93
C ASP A 366 -6.97 -12.78 -9.48
N MET A 367 -7.53 -11.58 -9.68
CA MET A 367 -8.90 -11.37 -10.16
C MET A 367 -9.12 -11.88 -11.59
N ASN A 368 -8.09 -11.87 -12.43
CA ASN A 368 -8.19 -12.33 -13.82
C ASN A 368 -8.14 -13.86 -13.89
N GLN A 369 -7.16 -14.45 -13.22
CA GLN A 369 -6.94 -15.90 -13.24
C GLN A 369 -7.87 -16.65 -12.27
N LYS A 370 -8.48 -15.93 -11.32
CA LYS A 370 -9.22 -16.46 -10.17
C LYS A 370 -8.39 -17.47 -9.37
N LEU A 371 -7.10 -17.20 -9.24
CA LEU A 371 -6.14 -18.07 -8.56
C LEU A 371 -5.69 -17.47 -7.24
N TRP A 372 -5.61 -18.35 -6.25
CA TRP A 372 -5.12 -18.07 -4.90
C TRP A 372 -3.69 -18.58 -4.77
N LYS A 373 -2.77 -17.74 -4.29
CA LYS A 373 -1.36 -18.08 -4.14
C LYS A 373 -0.79 -17.44 -2.87
N TRP A 374 -0.06 -18.22 -2.08
CA TRP A 374 0.73 -17.69 -0.97
C TRP A 374 1.95 -16.93 -1.47
N SER A 375 2.25 -15.80 -0.84
CA SER A 375 3.54 -15.14 -1.02
C SER A 375 4.68 -15.96 -0.40
N LEU A 376 5.92 -15.52 -0.62
CA LEU A 376 6.99 -15.94 0.28
C LEU A 376 6.75 -15.34 1.67
N LYS A 377 7.20 -16.03 2.72
CA LYS A 377 7.13 -15.54 4.09
C LYS A 377 7.83 -14.18 4.18
N CYS A 378 7.15 -13.19 4.75
CA CYS A 378 7.74 -11.86 4.93
C CYS A 378 8.95 -11.95 5.87
N PRO A 379 10.08 -11.28 5.57
CA PRO A 379 11.26 -11.26 6.44
C PRO A 379 11.04 -10.51 7.77
N VAL A 380 9.96 -9.73 7.88
CA VAL A 380 9.64 -9.01 9.12
C VAL A 380 9.41 -10.01 10.26
N SER A 381 10.13 -9.81 11.35
CA SER A 381 10.01 -10.59 12.58
C SER A 381 9.26 -9.80 13.65
N LYS A 382 8.41 -10.48 14.43
CA LYS A 382 7.88 -9.92 15.68
C LYS A 382 9.02 -9.74 16.69
N LYS A 383 9.09 -8.57 17.32
CA LYS A 383 9.93 -8.33 18.51
C LYS A 383 9.24 -8.85 19.78
N PHE A 384 7.92 -8.81 19.83
CA PHE A 384 7.11 -9.22 20.98
C PHE A 384 5.88 -10.04 20.55
N PRO A 385 5.35 -10.95 21.40
CA PRO A 385 4.25 -11.85 21.01
C PRO A 385 2.99 -11.13 20.49
N LEU A 386 2.58 -10.04 21.15
CA LEU A 386 1.37 -9.27 20.85
C LEU A 386 1.56 -8.24 19.72
N GLN A 387 2.74 -8.16 19.13
CA GLN A 387 2.99 -7.22 18.04
C GLN A 387 2.19 -7.65 16.80
N LEU A 388 1.46 -6.71 16.21
CA LEU A 388 0.67 -6.94 15.01
C LEU A 388 1.45 -6.52 13.75
N PHE A 389 1.17 -7.22 12.66
CA PHE A 389 1.63 -6.83 11.34
C PHE A 389 0.58 -5.95 10.67
N THR A 390 1.03 -4.86 10.06
CA THR A 390 0.22 -3.96 9.25
C THR A 390 0.77 -3.93 7.83
N GLY A 391 -0.07 -3.71 6.84
CA GLY A 391 0.38 -3.62 5.47
C GLY A 391 -0.61 -2.97 4.53
N PHE A 392 -0.09 -2.52 3.40
CA PHE A 392 -0.85 -1.86 2.36
C PHE A 392 -0.30 -2.20 0.98
N CYS A 393 -1.20 -2.21 0.00
CA CYS A 393 -0.90 -2.41 -1.40
C CYS A 393 -0.50 -1.07 -2.04
N PHE A 394 0.48 -1.04 -2.96
CA PHE A 394 0.77 0.15 -3.78
C PHE A 394 1.36 -0.24 -5.14
N GLU A 395 1.22 0.60 -6.15
CA GLU A 395 1.89 0.40 -7.45
C GLU A 395 3.29 1.05 -7.39
N PRO A 396 4.39 0.31 -7.61
CA PRO A 396 5.70 0.95 -7.65
C PRO A 396 5.81 1.77 -8.95
N ARG A 397 6.07 3.08 -8.84
CA ARG A 397 6.18 4.02 -9.97
C ARG A 397 7.30 5.03 -9.72
N LEU A 398 8.04 5.39 -10.77
CA LEU A 398 9.17 6.31 -10.69
C LEU A 398 8.80 7.73 -11.14
N GLU A 399 7.78 7.83 -11.99
CA GLU A 399 7.37 9.03 -12.70
C GLU A 399 6.41 9.94 -11.91
N ILE A 400 6.00 9.52 -10.71
CA ILE A 400 4.97 10.19 -9.91
C ILE A 400 5.57 10.76 -8.63
N ALA A 401 5.20 12.00 -8.29
CA ALA A 401 5.64 12.69 -7.09
C ALA A 401 4.45 13.47 -6.47
N PRO A 402 4.45 13.67 -5.14
CA PRO A 402 3.38 14.35 -4.40
C PRO A 402 3.37 15.89 -4.48
#